data_AF-Q9PVG8-F1
#
_entry.id   AF-Q9PVG8-F1
#
_cell.length_a   1.000
_cell.length_b   1.000
_cell.length_c   1.000
_cell.angle_alpha   90.00
_cell.angle_beta   90.00
_cell.angle_gamma   90.00
#
_symmetry.space_group_name_H-M   'P 1'
#
loop_
_entity.id
_entity.type
_entity.pdbx_description
1 polymer ?
#
loop_
_entity_poly.entity_id
_entity_poly.type
_entity_poly.pdbx_seq_one_letter_code
_entity_poly.pdbx_strand_id
1 'polypeptide(L)' 'LHVDRGGRCVASCNLLQGEPREAQVDGRCVQCHQECLVQTDSLTCYGPGPANCSK' A
#
# COMPACT_ATOMS: atom_id res chain seq x y z
N LEU A 1 -12.06 -9.71 8.49
CA LEU A 1 -11.72 -9.46 7.07
C LEU A 1 -10.20 -9.55 6.98
N HIS A 2 -9.65 -10.38 6.11
CA HIS A 2 -8.19 -10.51 5.94
C HIS A 2 -7.82 -10.16 4.51
N VAL A 3 -6.56 -9.80 4.29
CA VAL A 3 -6.02 -9.44 2.98
C VAL A 3 -4.78 -10.28 2.68
N ASP A 4 -4.53 -10.54 1.40
CA ASP A 4 -3.33 -11.25 0.97
C ASP A 4 -2.14 -10.28 0.90
N ARG A 5 -1.00 -10.68 1.47
CA ARG A 5 0.27 -10.00 1.28
C ARG A 5 1.31 -11.00 0.81
N GLY A 6 1.41 -11.17 -0.51
CA GLY A 6 2.38 -12.08 -1.12
C GLY A 6 2.14 -13.55 -0.75
N GLY A 7 0.87 -13.99 -0.72
CA GLY A 7 0.49 -15.35 -0.33
C GLY A 7 0.28 -15.54 1.18
N ARG A 8 0.46 -14.49 2.00
CA ARG A 8 0.20 -14.53 3.44
C ARG A 8 -1.09 -13.78 3.78
N CYS A 9 -1.95 -14.43 4.55
CA CYS A 9 -3.12 -13.81 5.14
C CYS A 9 -2.70 -12.86 6.27
N VAL A 10 -2.96 -11.56 6.13
CA VAL A 10 -2.67 -10.53 7.15
C VAL A 10 -3.94 -9.75 7.51
N ALA A 11 -3.95 -9.11 8.68
CA ALA A 11 -5.11 -8.35 9.14
C ALA A 11 -5.30 -7.04 8.36
N SER A 12 -4.21 -6.37 7.98
CA SER A 12 -4.22 -5.12 7.23
C SER A 12 -2.91 -4.90 6.47
N CYS A 13 -2.96 -4.07 5.43
CA CYS A 13 -1.79 -3.57 4.70
C CYS A 13 -1.20 -2.32 5.38
N ASN A 14 0.02 -1.95 4.99
CA ASN A 14 0.71 -0.74 5.42
C ASN A 14 0.18 0.54 4.71
N LEU A 15 -1.10 0.86 4.92
CA LEU A 15 -1.77 1.96 4.22
C LEU A 15 -1.30 3.36 4.70
N LEU A 16 -1.22 3.55 6.03
CA LEU A 16 -0.91 4.84 6.67
C LEU A 16 0.38 4.81 7.47
N GLN A 17 0.78 3.64 7.97
CA GLN A 17 2.00 3.39 8.76
C GLN A 17 2.67 2.08 8.31
N GLY A 18 3.99 1.96 8.49
CA GLY A 18 4.79 0.79 8.12
C GLY A 18 5.58 0.95 6.81
N GLU A 19 6.66 0.18 6.70
CA GLU A 19 7.54 0.11 5.53
C GLU A 19 7.63 -1.33 5.00
N PRO A 20 7.50 -1.54 3.68
CA PRO A 20 7.19 -0.51 2.68
C PRO A 20 5.74 -0.04 2.76
N ARG A 21 5.46 1.14 2.18
CA ARG A 21 4.09 1.65 1.99
C ARG A 21 3.33 0.76 1.03
N GLU A 22 2.06 0.49 1.34
CA GLU A 22 1.20 -0.39 0.56
C GLU A 22 -0.15 0.25 0.26
N ALA A 23 -0.78 -0.20 -0.82
CA ALA A 23 -2.19 0.01 -1.12
C ALA A 23 -2.93 -1.33 -1.07
N GLN A 24 -4.23 -1.30 -0.81
CA GLN A 24 -5.08 -2.49 -0.89
C GLN A 24 -5.83 -2.47 -2.22
N VAL A 25 -5.52 -3.44 -3.09
CA VAL A 25 -6.15 -3.61 -4.40
C VAL A 25 -6.71 -5.02 -4.47
N ASP A 26 -8.02 -5.15 -4.67
CA ASP A 26 -8.73 -6.43 -4.79
C ASP A 26 -8.47 -7.43 -3.64
N GLY A 27 -8.40 -6.91 -2.41
CA GLY A 27 -8.13 -7.72 -1.22
C GLY A 27 -6.66 -8.16 -1.08
N ARG A 28 -5.75 -7.57 -1.86
CA ARG A 28 -4.30 -7.80 -1.79
C ARG A 28 -3.54 -6.52 -1.43
N CYS A 29 -2.52 -6.66 -0.59
CA CYS A 29 -1.54 -5.61 -0.32
C CYS A 29 -0.55 -5.54 -1.48
N VAL A 30 -0.44 -4.37 -2.08
CA VAL A 30 0.51 -4.09 -3.16
C VAL A 30 1.43 -2.95 -2.74
N GLN A 31 2.72 -3.10 -2.98
CA GLN A 31 3.71 -2.10 -2.62
C GLN A 31 3.57 -0.84 -3.50
N CYS A 32 3.65 0.33 -2.88
CA CYS A 32 3.72 1.60 -3.60
C CYS A 32 4.99 1.70 -4.45
N HIS A 33 4.95 2.53 -5.49
CA HIS A 33 6.15 2.81 -6.29
C HIS A 33 7.20 3.55 -5.46
N GLN A 34 8.48 3.28 -5.73
CA GLN A 34 9.60 3.84 -4.95
C GLN A 34 9.73 5.37 -5.07
N GLU A 35 9.18 5.95 -6.13
CA GLU A 35 9.18 7.41 -6.33
C GLU A 35 8.04 8.13 -5.61
N CYS A 36 7.04 7.40 -5.08
CA CYS A 36 5.96 8.02 -4.33
C CYS A 36 6.50 8.58 -3.02
N LEU A 37 6.26 9.88 -2.77
CA LEU A 37 6.65 10.51 -1.53
C LEU A 37 5.83 9.94 -0.37
N VAL A 38 6.52 9.37 0.62
CA VAL A 38 5.89 8.84 1.82
C VAL A 38 5.13 9.95 2.54
N GLN A 39 3.82 9.74 2.68
CA GLN A 39 2.96 10.64 3.45
C GLN A 39 2.80 10.13 4.88
N THR A 40 2.68 11.05 5.84
CA THR A 40 2.40 10.74 7.25
C THR A 40 0.90 10.90 7.50
N ASP A 41 0.29 9.89 8.13
CA ASP A 41 -1.15 9.85 8.44
C ASP A 41 -2.09 9.93 7.22
N SER A 42 -1.57 9.72 6.00
CA SER A 42 -2.36 9.62 4.77
C SER A 42 -1.81 8.53 3.85
N LEU A 43 -2.58 8.18 2.82
CA LEU A 43 -2.18 7.17 1.83
C LEU A 43 -1.03 7.71 0.98
N THR A 44 0.01 6.90 0.78
CA THR A 44 1.14 7.23 -0.11
C THR A 44 0.86 6.89 -1.58
N CYS A 45 0.00 5.90 -1.84
CA CYS A 45 -0.44 5.53 -3.17
C CYS A 45 -1.81 4.85 -3.12
N TYR A 46 -2.48 4.78 -4.27
CA TYR A 46 -3.75 4.08 -4.45
C TYR A 46 -3.59 2.71 -5.15
N GLY A 47 -2.37 2.38 -5.57
CA GLY A 47 -2.08 1.17 -6.33
C GLY A 47 -0.61 1.10 -6.76
N PRO A 48 -0.25 0.08 -7.56
CA PRO A 48 1.10 -0.08 -8.04
C PRO A 48 1.44 0.96 -9.10
N GLY A 49 2.73 1.30 -9.20
CA GLY A 49 3.24 2.15 -10.26
C GLY A 49 3.17 3.66 -9.96
N PRO A 50 3.95 4.45 -10.71
CA PRO A 50 4.20 5.87 -10.42
C PRO A 50 2.97 6.77 -10.60
N ALA A 51 2.08 6.40 -11.51
CA ALA A 51 0.85 7.17 -11.78
C ALA A 51 -0.17 7.12 -10.62
N ASN A 52 -0.01 6.18 -9.68
CA ASN A 52 -0.92 5.96 -8.57
C ASN A 52 -0.44 6.58 -7.25
N CYS A 53 0.62 7.38 -7.27
CA CYS A 53 1.06 8.11 -6.08
C CYS A 53 -0.03 9.09 -5.62
N SER A 54 -0.17 9.25 -4.32
CA SER A 54 -0.91 10.39 -3.76
C SER A 54 -0.21 11.69 -4.15
N LYS A 55 -0.98 12.72 -4.51
CA LYS A 55 -0.43 14.06 -4.76
C LYS A 55 0.13 14.70 -3.50
#